data_AF-A0A2D9Z007-F1
#
_entry.id   AF-A0A2D9Z007-F1
#
_cell.length_a   1.000
_cell.length_b   1.000
_cell.length_c   1.000
_cell.angle_alpha   90.00
_cell.angle_beta   90.00
_cell.angle_gamma   90.00
#
_symmetry.space_group_name_H-M   'P 1'
#
loop_
_entity.id
_entity.type
_entity.pdbx_description
1 polymer ?
#
loop_
_entity_poly.entity_id
_entity_poly.type
_entity_poly.pdbx_seq_one_letter_code
_entity_poly.pdbx_strand_id
1 'polypeptide(L)'
;MEIKNSIIKSVNDVLSALSYPEKDYTLTPPKKSKFGDLSSNIALLLAKDLKRSPMDIAKLIADKLKSDFNENISNISVTNPGFINFKINDDYFRSQIKLILNSSSQYGKGNIGNSKTANVEFVSANPTGPLTVGHGRNAILGDTVSNILEWQGYEVTREYYFNNAGRQMRILAESVEARYFELLGEDLNMPQDGYQGDYIIKIAQNILDVEGKELEHGTDIFKVTAEETMFNKIKNSLKNLEIYFDQFTNEKTFYENGDIDTFMNELRDKDLIYEKENATWFKASSLGKTQDKVYIKSSGEPTYRVPDTAYHRDKIKRDYDLIIDVFGADHADAYPDVIAALEALGHNTNHIKILIYQFVTLLRDGQKVKMSTRKADFVSLDDLIDQVGIDVVRYFFIMRSMNSHLDFDLDLASDQSDKNPVYYLQYAHARICNIISRANDLEFALDDGFDPSYLRHDEELNLLKYMVRFPEFVNIAYENLEPQNIANYLQELSARFHKFYNSCRVITDNMELSKSRLAIVKAAKIILANGFNILGISAPERM
;
A
#
# COMPACT_ATOMS: atom_id res chain seq x y z
N MET A 1 -6.93 -8.11 -19.70
CA MET A 1 -5.63 -7.61 -20.20
C MET A 1 -5.43 -7.93 -21.67
N GLU A 2 -5.82 -9.13 -22.12
CA GLU A 2 -5.66 -9.60 -23.51
C GLU A 2 -6.32 -8.70 -24.58
N ILE A 3 -7.60 -8.31 -24.43
CA ILE A 3 -8.26 -7.46 -25.44
C ILE A 3 -7.59 -6.08 -25.58
N LYS A 4 -7.16 -5.48 -24.47
CA LYS A 4 -6.49 -4.17 -24.46
C LYS A 4 -5.14 -4.27 -25.17
N ASN A 5 -4.36 -5.31 -24.86
CA ASN A 5 -3.07 -5.58 -25.53
C ASN A 5 -3.25 -5.89 -27.02
N SER A 6 -4.31 -6.62 -27.38
CA SER A 6 -4.66 -6.91 -28.77
C SER A 6 -5.03 -5.63 -29.55
N ILE A 7 -5.81 -4.72 -28.95
CA ILE A 7 -6.11 -3.41 -29.55
C ILE A 7 -4.83 -2.57 -29.68
N ILE A 8 -3.98 -2.53 -28.65
CA ILE A 8 -2.71 -1.78 -28.69
C ILE A 8 -1.84 -2.27 -29.84
N LYS A 9 -1.65 -3.59 -29.93
CA LYS A 9 -0.89 -4.22 -31.02
C LYS A 9 -1.48 -3.84 -32.38
N SER A 10 -2.79 -3.97 -32.56
CA SER A 10 -3.47 -3.65 -33.83
C SER A 10 -3.29 -2.18 -34.20
N VAL A 11 -3.37 -1.26 -33.24
CA VAL A 11 -3.13 0.16 -33.47
C VAL A 11 -1.67 0.39 -33.90
N ASN A 12 -0.69 -0.20 -33.21
CA ASN A 12 0.73 -0.06 -33.55
C ASN A 12 1.07 -0.63 -34.93
N ASP A 13 0.48 -1.76 -35.32
CA ASP A 13 0.62 -2.35 -36.65
C ASP A 13 0.08 -1.40 -37.73
N VAL A 14 -1.09 -0.76 -37.48
CA VAL A 14 -1.65 0.25 -38.37
C VAL A 14 -0.79 1.51 -38.45
N LEU A 15 -0.23 1.99 -37.34
CA LEU A 15 0.70 3.13 -37.34
C LEU A 15 1.93 2.82 -38.18
N SER A 16 2.50 1.63 -38.02
CA SER A 16 3.67 1.15 -38.78
C SER A 16 3.36 1.05 -40.28
N ALA A 17 2.22 0.47 -40.63
CA ALA A 17 1.75 0.35 -42.01
C ALA A 17 1.37 1.69 -42.66
N LEU A 18 1.18 2.76 -41.87
CA LEU A 18 0.99 4.13 -42.33
C LEU A 18 2.30 4.95 -42.32
N SER A 19 3.40 4.36 -41.85
CA SER A 19 4.67 5.06 -41.59
C SER A 19 4.49 6.29 -40.69
N TYR A 20 3.59 6.17 -39.70
CA TYR A 20 3.36 7.21 -38.70
C TYR A 20 4.38 7.08 -37.55
N PRO A 21 4.79 8.20 -36.93
CA PRO A 21 5.68 8.16 -35.77
C PRO A 21 5.12 7.30 -34.64
N GLU A 22 5.97 6.55 -33.96
CA GLU A 22 5.61 5.90 -32.71
C GLU A 22 5.36 6.94 -31.61
N LYS A 23 4.32 6.70 -30.80
CA LYS A 23 3.93 7.54 -29.67
C LYS A 23 3.42 6.67 -28.54
N ASP A 24 3.70 7.08 -27.32
CA ASP A 24 2.99 6.57 -26.15
C ASP A 24 1.61 7.21 -26.09
N TYR A 25 0.57 6.40 -26.16
CA TYR A 25 -0.83 6.84 -26.11
C TYR A 25 -1.59 6.08 -25.04
N THR A 26 -2.71 6.65 -24.62
CA THR A 26 -3.58 6.04 -23.61
C THR A 26 -4.67 5.24 -24.30
N LEU A 27 -5.03 4.10 -23.71
CA LEU A 27 -6.21 3.32 -24.06
C LEU A 27 -7.00 3.06 -22.78
N THR A 28 -8.00 3.90 -22.53
CA THR A 28 -8.76 3.89 -21.27
C THR A 28 -10.26 4.01 -21.53
N PRO A 29 -11.12 3.63 -20.58
CA PRO A 29 -12.55 3.82 -20.74
C PRO A 29 -12.92 5.30 -20.96
N PRO A 30 -13.78 5.62 -21.93
CA PRO A 30 -14.20 7.00 -22.17
C PRO A 30 -15.06 7.53 -21.02
N LYS A 31 -15.03 8.85 -20.81
CA LYS A 31 -15.89 9.53 -19.80
C LYS A 31 -17.39 9.28 -20.01
N LYS A 32 -17.81 9.02 -21.25
CA LYS A 32 -19.21 8.74 -21.60
C LYS A 32 -19.30 7.35 -22.21
N SER A 33 -20.09 6.47 -21.60
CA SER A 33 -20.30 5.08 -22.03
C SER A 33 -20.81 4.94 -23.48
N LYS A 34 -21.52 5.96 -24.00
CA LYS A 34 -21.95 6.00 -25.40
C LYS A 34 -20.79 6.02 -26.41
N PHE A 35 -19.58 6.34 -25.97
CA PHE A 35 -18.37 6.30 -26.80
C PHE A 35 -17.68 4.94 -26.75
N GLY A 36 -18.37 3.88 -26.34
CA GLY A 36 -17.81 2.53 -26.29
C GLY A 36 -17.17 2.20 -24.94
N ASP A 37 -16.36 1.14 -24.94
CA ASP A 37 -15.77 0.57 -23.74
C ASP A 37 -14.31 1.00 -23.55
N LEU A 38 -13.58 1.33 -24.64
CA LEU A 38 -12.22 1.90 -24.62
C LEU A 38 -12.07 3.05 -25.61
N SER A 39 -11.17 3.99 -25.34
CA SER A 39 -10.87 5.15 -26.17
C SER A 39 -9.38 5.45 -26.20
N SER A 40 -8.86 5.81 -27.39
CA SER A 40 -7.46 6.17 -27.61
C SER A 40 -7.30 7.62 -28.05
N ASN A 41 -6.27 8.28 -27.49
CA ASN A 41 -5.89 9.64 -27.82
C ASN A 41 -4.78 9.74 -28.91
N ILE A 42 -4.35 8.62 -29.49
CA ILE A 42 -3.19 8.55 -30.40
C ILE A 42 -3.22 9.59 -31.53
N ALA A 43 -4.37 9.81 -32.16
CA ALA A 43 -4.46 10.73 -33.29
C ALA A 43 -4.21 12.20 -32.90
N LEU A 44 -4.50 12.58 -31.64
CA LEU A 44 -4.21 13.92 -31.12
C LEU A 44 -2.70 14.12 -30.97
N LEU A 45 -1.98 13.07 -30.56
CA LEU A 45 -0.53 13.11 -30.37
C LEU A 45 0.22 13.18 -31.70
N LEU A 46 -0.34 12.56 -32.75
CA LEU A 46 0.24 12.53 -34.09
C LEU A 46 -0.02 13.81 -34.91
N ALA A 47 -1.00 14.62 -34.53
CA ALA A 47 -1.45 15.77 -35.31
C ALA A 47 -0.33 16.77 -35.61
N LYS A 48 0.54 17.04 -34.63
CA LYS A 48 1.67 17.97 -34.78
C LYS A 48 2.71 17.45 -35.79
N ASP A 49 3.05 16.16 -35.71
CA ASP A 49 4.10 15.56 -36.52
C ASP A 49 3.64 15.37 -37.97
N LEU A 50 2.39 14.96 -38.16
CA LEU A 50 1.80 14.71 -39.47
C LEU A 50 1.26 15.98 -40.14
N LYS A 51 1.19 17.10 -39.41
CA LYS A 51 0.60 18.38 -39.86
C LYS A 51 -0.79 18.19 -40.47
N ARG A 52 -1.60 17.34 -39.85
CA ARG A 52 -2.97 16.98 -40.26
C ARG A 52 -3.93 17.15 -39.10
N SER A 53 -5.21 17.36 -39.41
CA SER A 53 -6.26 17.40 -38.39
C SER A 53 -6.29 16.08 -37.61
N PRO A 54 -6.37 16.09 -36.26
CA PRO A 54 -6.49 14.85 -35.48
C PRO A 54 -7.71 14.02 -35.90
N MET A 55 -8.80 14.65 -36.34
CA MET A 55 -9.98 13.95 -36.83
C MET A 55 -9.70 13.15 -38.11
N ASP A 56 -8.88 13.69 -39.02
CA ASP A 56 -8.56 12.99 -40.27
C ASP A 56 -7.58 11.85 -40.02
N ILE A 57 -6.62 12.05 -39.11
CA ILE A 57 -5.71 11.00 -38.64
C ILE A 57 -6.51 9.87 -37.98
N ALA A 58 -7.42 10.22 -37.05
CA ALA A 58 -8.24 9.25 -36.33
C ALA A 58 -9.13 8.44 -37.28
N LYS A 59 -9.76 9.09 -38.27
CA LYS A 59 -10.57 8.41 -39.29
C LYS A 59 -9.72 7.42 -40.09
N LEU A 60 -8.55 7.84 -40.58
CA LEU A 60 -7.68 6.97 -41.36
C LEU A 60 -7.23 5.73 -40.57
N ILE A 61 -6.84 5.92 -39.30
CA ILE A 61 -6.47 4.82 -38.41
C ILE A 61 -7.67 3.90 -38.17
N ALA A 62 -8.84 4.47 -37.84
CA ALA A 62 -10.06 3.71 -37.57
C ALA A 62 -10.53 2.90 -38.80
N ASP A 63 -10.41 3.46 -40.00
CA ASP A 63 -10.81 2.79 -41.25
C ASP A 63 -9.87 1.60 -41.55
N LYS A 64 -8.56 1.75 -41.31
CA LYS A 64 -7.61 0.62 -41.41
C LYS A 64 -7.84 -0.45 -40.35
N LEU A 65 -8.16 -0.05 -39.11
CA LEU A 65 -8.48 -1.02 -38.05
C LEU A 65 -9.77 -1.81 -38.36
N LYS A 66 -10.73 -1.21 -39.07
CA LYS A 66 -11.94 -1.91 -39.51
C LYS A 66 -11.68 -2.92 -40.63
N SER A 67 -10.66 -2.72 -41.46
CA SER A 67 -10.32 -3.70 -42.51
C SER A 67 -9.67 -4.97 -41.94
N ASP A 68 -8.95 -4.87 -40.82
CA ASP A 68 -8.32 -6.00 -40.11
C ASP A 68 -9.17 -6.43 -38.90
N PHE A 69 -10.46 -6.66 -39.13
CA PHE A 69 -11.49 -6.72 -38.09
C PHE A 69 -11.19 -7.76 -36.99
N ASN A 70 -10.86 -7.29 -35.79
CA ASN A 70 -10.78 -8.13 -34.60
C ASN A 70 -12.19 -8.57 -34.19
N GLU A 71 -12.43 -9.88 -34.20
CA GLU A 71 -13.72 -10.53 -33.91
C GLU A 71 -14.33 -10.16 -32.54
N ASN A 72 -13.53 -9.66 -31.60
CA ASN A 72 -14.00 -9.21 -30.29
C ASN A 72 -14.44 -7.73 -30.27
N ILE A 73 -14.25 -6.96 -31.34
CA ILE A 73 -14.63 -5.53 -31.42
C ILE A 73 -15.90 -5.43 -32.27
N SER A 74 -16.99 -4.92 -31.69
CA SER A 74 -18.26 -4.77 -32.39
C SER A 74 -18.36 -3.46 -33.19
N ASN A 75 -17.64 -2.40 -32.77
CA ASN A 75 -17.62 -1.13 -33.49
C ASN A 75 -16.36 -0.32 -33.18
N ILE A 76 -15.85 0.38 -34.20
CA ILE A 76 -14.80 1.40 -34.07
C ILE A 76 -15.36 2.72 -34.57
N SER A 77 -15.39 3.74 -33.72
CA SER A 77 -15.91 5.07 -34.05
C SER A 77 -14.90 6.17 -33.73
N VAL A 78 -15.08 7.35 -34.34
CA VAL A 78 -14.21 8.51 -34.09
C VAL A 78 -15.05 9.66 -33.55
N THR A 79 -14.59 10.30 -32.49
CA THR A 79 -15.28 11.46 -31.88
C THR A 79 -14.35 12.65 -31.72
N ASN A 80 -14.91 13.86 -31.82
CA ASN A 80 -14.16 15.10 -31.59
C ASN A 80 -13.43 15.09 -30.23
N PRO A 81 -12.19 15.63 -30.16
CA PRO A 81 -11.43 16.25 -31.23
C PRO A 81 -10.55 15.29 -32.06
N GLY A 82 -10.70 13.97 -31.91
CA GLY A 82 -9.88 12.96 -32.60
C GLY A 82 -9.71 11.65 -31.83
N PHE A 83 -10.60 11.35 -30.88
CA PHE A 83 -10.54 10.10 -30.13
C PHE A 83 -11.01 8.93 -30.98
N ILE A 84 -10.27 7.82 -30.93
CA ILE A 84 -10.66 6.55 -31.55
C ILE A 84 -11.29 5.67 -30.47
N ASN A 85 -12.53 5.29 -30.67
CA ASN A 85 -13.38 4.63 -29.70
C ASN A 85 -13.67 3.19 -30.12
N PHE A 86 -13.58 2.27 -29.17
CA PHE A 86 -13.75 0.84 -29.38
C PHE A 86 -14.94 0.35 -28.55
N LYS A 87 -15.94 -0.23 -29.22
CA LYS A 87 -16.99 -1.02 -28.59
C LYS A 87 -16.59 -2.49 -28.67
N ILE A 88 -16.49 -3.14 -27.53
CA ILE A 88 -16.16 -4.57 -27.43
C ILE A 88 -17.47 -5.36 -27.49
N ASN A 89 -17.42 -6.56 -28.08
CA ASN A 89 -18.56 -7.47 -28.12
C ASN A 89 -18.94 -7.91 -26.70
N ASP A 90 -20.22 -7.91 -26.37
CA ASP A 90 -20.69 -8.36 -25.04
C ASP A 90 -20.36 -9.84 -24.79
N ASP A 91 -20.25 -10.66 -25.85
CA ASP A 91 -19.83 -12.06 -25.75
C ASP A 91 -18.38 -12.21 -25.27
N TYR A 92 -17.51 -11.24 -25.56
CA TYR A 92 -16.16 -11.21 -24.98
C TYR A 92 -16.25 -11.06 -23.45
N PHE A 93 -17.06 -10.12 -22.94
CA PHE A 93 -17.17 -9.92 -21.49
C PHE A 93 -17.82 -11.12 -20.79
N ARG A 94 -18.81 -11.74 -21.44
CA ARG A 94 -19.45 -12.99 -21.01
C ARG A 94 -18.46 -14.16 -20.91
N SER A 95 -17.55 -14.28 -21.87
CA SER A 95 -16.54 -15.36 -21.86
C SER A 95 -15.57 -15.25 -20.69
N GLN A 96 -15.32 -14.02 -20.20
CA GLN A 96 -14.42 -13.79 -19.06
C GLN A 96 -14.93 -14.40 -17.75
N ILE A 97 -16.21 -14.70 -17.61
CA ILE A 97 -16.74 -15.35 -16.40
C ILE A 97 -16.02 -16.68 -16.16
N LYS A 98 -15.88 -17.50 -17.20
CA LYS A 98 -15.18 -18.80 -17.11
C LYS A 98 -13.71 -18.60 -16.72
N LEU A 99 -13.06 -17.58 -17.28
CA LEU A 99 -11.67 -17.25 -16.92
C LEU A 99 -11.55 -16.91 -15.42
N ILE A 100 -12.45 -16.08 -14.89
CA ILE A 100 -12.46 -15.71 -13.47
C ILE A 100 -12.69 -16.93 -12.59
N LEU A 101 -13.70 -17.75 -12.91
CA LEU A 101 -14.03 -18.95 -12.15
C LEU A 101 -12.87 -19.97 -12.13
N ASN A 102 -12.26 -20.23 -13.29
CA ASN A 102 -11.15 -21.17 -13.42
C ASN A 102 -9.88 -20.67 -12.73
N SER A 103 -9.61 -19.37 -12.79
CA SER A 103 -8.44 -18.75 -12.16
C SER A 103 -8.61 -18.65 -10.64
N SER A 104 -9.85 -18.52 -10.14
CA SER A 104 -10.18 -18.50 -8.71
C SER A 104 -9.28 -17.55 -7.92
N SER A 105 -8.60 -18.02 -6.88
CA SER A 105 -7.67 -17.24 -6.04
C SER A 105 -6.45 -16.67 -6.78
N GLN A 106 -6.21 -17.07 -8.03
CA GLN A 106 -5.15 -16.52 -8.88
C GLN A 106 -5.65 -15.43 -9.84
N TYR A 107 -6.97 -15.21 -9.96
CA TYR A 107 -7.48 -14.18 -10.85
C TYR A 107 -7.00 -12.78 -10.42
N GLY A 108 -6.34 -12.09 -11.35
CA GLY A 108 -5.75 -10.78 -11.10
C GLY A 108 -4.31 -10.81 -10.61
N LYS A 109 -3.72 -11.98 -10.34
CA LYS A 109 -2.27 -12.07 -10.07
C LYS A 109 -1.48 -11.77 -11.32
N GLY A 110 -0.36 -11.06 -11.14
CA GLY A 110 0.60 -10.83 -12.20
C GLY A 110 1.82 -11.73 -12.06
N ASN A 111 2.79 -11.51 -12.95
CA ASN A 111 4.02 -12.28 -13.05
C ASN A 111 5.27 -11.40 -13.24
N ILE A 112 5.13 -10.08 -13.06
CA ILE A 112 6.20 -9.10 -13.28
C ILE A 112 7.35 -9.31 -12.28
N GLY A 113 7.00 -9.76 -11.08
CA GLY A 113 7.90 -10.06 -9.97
C GLY A 113 8.42 -11.48 -9.92
N ASN A 114 8.00 -12.37 -10.84
CA ASN A 114 8.42 -13.77 -10.78
C ASN A 114 9.96 -13.89 -10.80
N SER A 115 10.50 -14.63 -9.83
CA SER A 115 11.94 -14.80 -9.62
C SER A 115 12.68 -13.49 -9.29
N LYS A 116 11.97 -12.48 -8.79
CA LYS A 116 12.55 -11.25 -8.25
C LYS A 116 12.27 -11.13 -6.76
N THR A 117 13.19 -10.51 -6.05
CA THR A 117 13.06 -10.25 -4.62
C THR A 117 12.72 -8.79 -4.37
N ALA A 118 12.00 -8.50 -3.30
CA ALA A 118 11.76 -7.13 -2.86
C ALA A 118 11.94 -7.02 -1.34
N ASN A 119 12.60 -5.96 -0.90
CA ASN A 119 12.63 -5.57 0.50
C ASN A 119 11.67 -4.41 0.73
N VAL A 120 10.80 -4.52 1.74
CA VAL A 120 9.87 -3.47 2.12
C VAL A 120 10.10 -3.12 3.58
N GLU A 121 10.62 -1.93 3.84
CA GLU A 121 10.84 -1.41 5.17
C GLU A 121 9.73 -0.46 5.58
N PHE A 122 9.17 -0.69 6.76
CA PHE A 122 8.08 0.10 7.29
C PHE A 122 7.96 0.00 8.82
N VAL A 123 7.14 0.88 9.40
CA VAL A 123 6.99 1.21 10.84
C VAL A 123 8.21 1.91 11.43
N SER A 124 9.34 1.23 11.45
CA SER A 124 10.65 1.67 11.94
C SER A 124 10.63 2.52 13.22
N ALA A 125 9.73 2.19 14.16
CA ALA A 125 9.56 2.95 15.39
C ALA A 125 10.54 2.48 16.48
N ASN A 126 11.18 3.42 17.17
CA ASN A 126 12.04 3.10 18.30
C ASN A 126 11.22 2.47 19.45
N PRO A 127 11.79 1.53 20.22
CA PRO A 127 11.10 0.84 21.31
C PRO A 127 10.97 1.71 22.56
N THR A 128 10.56 2.97 22.40
CA THR A 128 10.48 3.96 23.47
C THR A 128 9.06 4.19 23.97
N GLY A 129 8.07 3.55 23.34
CA GLY A 129 6.66 3.64 23.69
C GLY A 129 5.78 2.79 22.76
N PRO A 130 4.47 2.68 23.05
CA PRO A 130 3.54 1.95 22.22
C PRO A 130 3.35 2.60 20.83
N LEU A 131 2.90 1.81 19.86
CA LEU A 131 2.57 2.32 18.53
C LEU A 131 1.40 3.32 18.61
N THR A 132 1.50 4.39 17.83
CA THR A 132 0.46 5.41 17.69
C THR A 132 -0.29 5.20 16.38
N VAL A 133 -1.38 5.94 16.17
CA VAL A 133 -2.12 5.93 14.89
C VAL A 133 -1.27 6.32 13.68
N GLY A 134 -0.24 7.16 13.86
CA GLY A 134 0.71 7.49 12.79
C GLY A 134 1.56 6.28 12.39
N HIS A 135 2.05 5.52 13.38
CA HIS A 135 2.74 4.25 13.14
C HIS A 135 1.80 3.21 12.52
N GLY A 136 0.53 3.21 12.92
CA GLY A 136 -0.52 2.39 12.32
C GLY A 136 -0.62 2.62 10.82
N ARG A 137 -0.78 3.87 10.35
CA ARG A 137 -0.84 4.16 8.92
C ARG A 137 0.41 3.66 8.17
N ASN A 138 1.59 3.85 8.74
CA ASN A 138 2.83 3.31 8.17
C ASN A 138 2.78 1.77 8.06
N ALA A 139 2.44 1.10 9.16
CA ALA A 139 2.30 -0.35 9.25
C ALA A 139 1.43 -0.92 8.12
N ILE A 140 0.26 -0.31 7.93
CA ILE A 140 -0.75 -0.81 7.00
C ILE A 140 -0.37 -0.51 5.55
N LEU A 141 0.23 0.66 5.28
CA LEU A 141 0.72 0.99 3.95
C LEU A 141 1.84 0.03 3.53
N GLY A 142 2.84 -0.18 4.39
CA GLY A 142 3.95 -1.09 4.10
C GLY A 142 3.52 -2.54 3.92
N ASP A 143 2.63 -3.04 4.77
CA ASP A 143 2.09 -4.37 4.63
C ASP A 143 1.23 -4.53 3.35
N THR A 144 0.36 -3.57 3.05
CA THR A 144 -0.47 -3.63 1.82
C THR A 144 0.38 -3.52 0.55
N VAL A 145 1.43 -2.71 0.56
CA VAL A 145 2.40 -2.63 -0.56
C VAL A 145 3.14 -3.96 -0.71
N SER A 146 3.52 -4.59 0.39
CA SER A 146 4.11 -5.94 0.38
C SER A 146 3.16 -6.95 -0.26
N ASN A 147 1.88 -6.95 0.14
CA ASN A 147 0.86 -7.83 -0.45
C ASN A 147 0.66 -7.57 -1.95
N ILE A 148 0.71 -6.31 -2.40
CA ILE A 148 0.63 -5.96 -3.83
C ILE A 148 1.82 -6.53 -4.60
N LEU A 149 3.04 -6.45 -4.05
CA LEU A 149 4.23 -7.03 -4.65
C LEU A 149 4.17 -8.57 -4.72
N GLU A 150 3.76 -9.22 -3.63
CA GLU A 150 3.53 -10.69 -3.61
C GLU A 150 2.48 -11.10 -4.64
N TRP A 151 1.43 -10.30 -4.80
CA TRP A 151 0.39 -10.53 -5.80
C TRP A 151 0.89 -10.37 -7.25
N GLN A 152 2.04 -9.70 -7.43
CA GLN A 152 2.76 -9.58 -8.71
C GLN A 152 3.87 -10.63 -8.87
N GLY A 153 4.06 -11.51 -7.89
CA GLY A 153 4.98 -12.65 -7.93
C GLY A 153 6.35 -12.40 -7.29
N TYR A 154 6.57 -11.27 -6.62
CA TYR A 154 7.81 -11.01 -5.88
C TYR A 154 7.93 -11.91 -4.65
N GLU A 155 9.16 -12.31 -4.33
CA GLU A 155 9.52 -12.81 -3.01
C GLU A 155 9.83 -11.61 -2.09
N VAL A 156 8.92 -11.30 -1.18
CA VAL A 156 8.99 -10.08 -0.36
C VAL A 156 9.59 -10.37 1.01
N THR A 157 10.55 -9.55 1.42
CA THR A 157 11.06 -9.46 2.80
C THR A 157 10.49 -8.19 3.45
N ARG A 158 9.67 -8.36 4.49
CA ARG A 158 9.20 -7.26 5.35
C ARG A 158 10.27 -6.98 6.41
N GLU A 159 10.81 -5.76 6.45
CA GLU A 159 11.90 -5.39 7.35
C GLU A 159 11.51 -4.26 8.32
N TYR A 160 11.85 -4.43 9.59
CA TYR A 160 11.67 -3.42 10.63
C TYR A 160 13.03 -2.88 11.06
N TYR A 161 13.29 -1.60 10.84
CA TYR A 161 14.50 -0.92 11.31
C TYR A 161 14.26 -0.24 12.67
N PHE A 162 15.19 -0.35 13.62
CA PHE A 162 15.02 0.33 14.91
C PHE A 162 16.33 0.77 15.54
N ASN A 163 16.22 1.79 16.39
CA ASN A 163 17.32 2.26 17.22
C ASN A 163 16.94 2.16 18.71
N ASN A 164 17.72 1.39 19.47
CA ASN A 164 17.55 1.18 20.91
C ASN A 164 18.58 1.94 21.77
N ALA A 165 19.20 2.98 21.21
CA ALA A 165 20.20 3.78 21.88
C ALA A 165 19.80 5.27 21.95
N GLY A 166 20.69 6.07 22.52
CA GLY A 166 20.54 7.53 22.56
C GLY A 166 19.59 8.06 23.63
N ARG A 167 19.28 9.36 23.49
CA ARG A 167 18.59 10.14 24.54
C ARG A 167 17.20 9.61 24.88
N GLN A 168 16.41 9.18 23.89
CA GLN A 168 15.04 8.71 24.14
C GLN A 168 15.02 7.44 24.99
N MET A 169 15.92 6.50 24.71
CA MET A 169 16.03 5.26 25.47
C MET A 169 16.53 5.50 26.89
N ARG A 170 17.48 6.45 27.07
CA ARG A 170 17.93 6.86 28.40
C ARG A 170 16.79 7.46 29.23
N ILE A 171 16.01 8.40 28.65
CA ILE A 171 14.86 9.00 29.34
C ILE A 171 13.81 7.93 29.68
N LEU A 172 13.61 6.93 28.82
CA LEU A 172 12.72 5.80 29.11
C LEU A 172 13.21 5.01 30.33
N ALA A 173 14.49 4.65 30.37
CA ALA A 173 15.08 3.95 31.50
C ALA A 173 14.96 4.75 32.80
N GLU A 174 15.34 6.03 32.78
CA GLU A 174 15.22 6.96 33.93
C GLU A 174 13.74 7.11 34.40
N SER A 175 12.79 7.06 33.47
CA SER A 175 11.35 7.12 33.79
C SER A 175 10.85 5.84 34.47
N VAL A 176 11.32 4.67 34.02
CA VAL A 176 10.98 3.38 34.63
C VAL A 176 11.62 3.26 36.01
N GLU A 177 12.89 3.66 36.14
CA GLU A 177 13.60 3.73 37.42
C GLU A 177 12.84 4.60 38.44
N ALA A 178 12.44 5.82 38.04
CA ALA A 178 11.68 6.71 38.92
C ALA A 178 10.38 6.06 39.42
N ARG A 179 9.63 5.37 38.55
CA ARG A 179 8.41 4.66 38.94
C ARG A 179 8.68 3.45 39.82
N TYR A 180 9.79 2.74 39.62
CA TYR A 180 10.16 1.60 40.46
C TYR A 180 10.44 2.04 41.90
N PHE A 181 11.21 3.11 42.09
CA PHE A 181 11.49 3.66 43.43
C PHE A 181 10.24 4.31 44.06
N GLU A 182 9.37 4.94 43.27
CA GLU A 182 8.07 5.41 43.74
C GLU A 182 7.20 4.27 44.28
N LEU A 183 7.20 3.09 43.64
CA LEU A 183 6.50 1.89 44.13
C LEU A 183 7.07 1.36 45.45
N LEU A 184 8.34 1.64 45.75
CA LEU A 184 8.98 1.34 47.03
C LEU A 184 8.71 2.39 48.11
N GLY A 185 8.03 3.49 47.76
CA GLY A 185 7.73 4.60 48.66
C GLY A 185 8.84 5.66 48.73
N GLU A 186 9.79 5.63 47.79
CA GLU A 186 10.84 6.63 47.66
C GLU A 186 10.44 7.74 46.68
N ASP A 187 10.78 8.99 46.99
CA ASP A 187 10.45 10.13 46.13
C ASP A 187 11.59 10.41 45.14
N LEU A 188 11.56 9.71 44.01
CA LEU A 188 12.44 10.01 42.88
C LEU A 188 11.74 10.96 41.91
N ASN A 189 12.30 12.15 41.71
CA ASN A 189 11.76 13.10 40.73
C ASN A 189 11.79 12.48 39.33
N MET A 190 10.65 12.50 38.64
CA MET A 190 10.58 12.13 37.23
C MET A 190 11.59 12.97 36.41
N PRO A 191 12.33 12.36 35.47
CA PRO A 191 13.27 13.09 34.62
C PRO A 191 12.54 14.16 33.80
N GLN A 192 13.26 15.22 33.44
CA GLN A 192 12.74 16.22 32.51
C GLN A 192 12.38 15.55 31.18
N ASP A 193 11.15 15.77 30.70
CA ASP A 193 10.57 15.08 29.54
C ASP A 193 10.34 13.57 29.74
N GLY A 194 10.32 13.08 30.98
CA GLY A 194 10.06 11.69 31.32
C GLY A 194 8.73 11.17 30.78
N TYR A 195 8.70 9.88 30.45
CA TYR A 195 7.50 9.19 30.01
C TYR A 195 6.57 8.94 31.20
N GLN A 196 5.30 9.30 31.06
CA GLN A 196 4.33 9.28 32.17
C GLN A 196 3.17 8.31 31.98
N GLY A 197 3.12 7.57 30.87
CA GLY A 197 2.00 6.66 30.61
C GLY A 197 1.97 5.47 31.56
N ASP A 198 0.79 4.89 31.78
CA ASP A 198 0.56 3.73 32.66
C ASP A 198 1.47 2.54 32.37
N TYR A 199 1.93 2.41 31.11
CA TYR A 199 2.87 1.37 30.72
C TYR A 199 4.21 1.47 31.45
N ILE A 200 4.67 2.67 31.83
CA ILE A 200 5.92 2.87 32.58
C ILE A 200 5.79 2.27 33.98
N ILE A 201 4.65 2.51 34.64
CA ILE A 201 4.34 1.94 35.96
C ILE A 201 4.26 0.41 35.86
N LYS A 202 3.66 -0.13 34.80
CA LYS A 202 3.59 -1.58 34.57
C LYS A 202 4.96 -2.21 34.36
N ILE A 203 5.88 -1.56 33.63
CA ILE A 203 7.26 -2.05 33.49
C ILE A 203 7.96 -2.04 34.85
N ALA A 204 7.86 -0.94 35.60
CA ALA A 204 8.44 -0.82 36.93
C ALA A 204 7.91 -1.89 37.89
N GLN A 205 6.60 -2.16 37.88
CA GLN A 205 5.99 -3.22 38.67
C GLN A 205 6.52 -4.61 38.27
N ASN A 206 6.68 -4.88 36.98
CA ASN A 206 7.26 -6.15 36.51
C ASN A 206 8.70 -6.32 37.01
N ILE A 207 9.52 -5.27 36.95
CA ILE A 207 10.88 -5.29 37.51
C ILE A 207 10.83 -5.60 39.01
N LEU A 208 9.96 -4.93 39.77
CA LEU A 208 9.78 -5.17 41.20
C LEU A 208 9.34 -6.61 41.51
N ASP A 209 8.46 -7.18 40.69
CA ASP A 209 7.95 -8.54 40.87
C ASP A 209 9.02 -9.61 40.57
N VAL A 210 9.94 -9.34 39.64
CA VAL A 210 10.99 -10.29 39.20
C VAL A 210 12.29 -10.13 39.98
N GLU A 211 12.81 -8.90 40.08
CA GLU A 211 14.12 -8.59 40.66
C GLU A 211 14.05 -8.27 42.16
N GLY A 212 12.85 -8.04 42.70
CA GLY A 212 12.65 -7.69 44.10
C GLY A 212 12.95 -6.21 44.38
N LYS A 213 13.30 -5.90 45.64
CA LYS A 213 13.36 -4.51 46.16
C LYS A 213 14.78 -3.92 46.25
N GLU A 214 15.82 -4.72 46.00
CA GLU A 214 17.21 -4.36 46.32
C GLU A 214 18.02 -3.86 45.12
N LEU A 215 17.36 -3.33 44.08
CA LEU A 215 18.04 -2.74 42.94
C LEU A 215 18.69 -1.39 43.29
N GLU A 216 19.92 -1.22 42.84
CA GLU A 216 20.64 0.06 42.92
C GLU A 216 20.20 1.04 41.82
N HIS A 217 20.39 2.33 42.08
CA HIS A 217 20.17 3.38 41.09
C HIS A 217 21.07 3.24 39.87
N GLY A 218 20.54 3.61 38.69
CA GLY A 218 21.30 3.64 37.44
C GLY A 218 21.74 2.26 36.91
N THR A 219 21.16 1.18 37.42
CA THR A 219 21.41 -0.18 36.92
C THR A 219 20.84 -0.36 35.51
N ASP A 220 21.55 -1.13 34.67
CA ASP A 220 21.14 -1.36 33.28
C ASP A 220 19.81 -2.13 33.15
N ILE A 221 19.35 -2.78 34.22
CA ILE A 221 18.10 -3.55 34.23
C ILE A 221 16.88 -2.71 33.85
N PHE A 222 16.83 -1.44 34.26
CA PHE A 222 15.73 -0.55 33.90
C PHE A 222 15.68 -0.31 32.39
N LYS A 223 16.84 -0.15 31.76
CA LYS A 223 16.94 0.04 30.32
C LYS A 223 16.62 -1.25 29.56
N VAL A 224 17.25 -2.36 29.92
CA VAL A 224 17.08 -3.66 29.26
C VAL A 224 15.61 -4.10 29.34
N THR A 225 15.03 -4.12 30.53
CA THR A 225 13.64 -4.55 30.73
C THR A 225 12.65 -3.61 30.04
N ALA A 226 12.88 -2.29 30.05
CA ALA A 226 12.03 -1.34 29.35
C ALA A 226 12.08 -1.54 27.83
N GLU A 227 13.28 -1.70 27.26
CA GLU A 227 13.48 -1.95 25.84
C GLU A 227 12.79 -3.25 25.41
N GLU A 228 13.07 -4.36 26.08
CA GLU A 228 12.49 -5.66 25.77
C GLU A 228 10.97 -5.65 25.89
N THR A 229 10.43 -5.05 26.95
CA THR A 229 8.98 -4.97 27.17
C THR A 229 8.30 -4.13 26.09
N MET A 230 8.88 -2.98 25.71
CA MET A 230 8.32 -2.13 24.67
C MET A 230 8.42 -2.76 23.29
N PHE A 231 9.54 -3.37 22.96
CA PHE A 231 9.70 -4.02 21.66
C PHE A 231 8.78 -5.24 21.52
N ASN A 232 8.62 -6.05 22.58
CA ASN A 232 7.65 -7.13 22.59
C ASN A 232 6.21 -6.62 22.47
N LYS A 233 5.88 -5.49 23.12
CA LYS A 233 4.57 -4.85 22.95
C LYS A 233 4.34 -4.42 21.50
N ILE A 234 5.31 -3.75 20.88
CA ILE A 234 5.24 -3.35 19.46
C ILE A 234 5.01 -4.57 18.57
N LYS A 235 5.78 -5.65 18.73
CA LYS A 235 5.62 -6.90 17.97
C LYS A 235 4.22 -7.50 18.14
N ASN A 236 3.67 -7.47 19.36
CA ASN A 236 2.33 -7.95 19.63
C ASN A 236 1.26 -7.06 18.97
N SER A 237 1.40 -5.73 19.03
CA SER A 237 0.50 -4.80 18.32
C SER A 237 0.48 -5.05 16.81
N LEU A 238 1.66 -5.30 16.21
CA LEU A 238 1.77 -5.63 14.78
C LEU A 238 1.14 -6.99 14.45
N LYS A 239 1.36 -7.99 15.31
CA LYS A 239 0.70 -9.30 15.18
C LYS A 239 -0.82 -9.21 15.27
N ASN A 240 -1.35 -8.32 16.13
CA ASN A 240 -2.79 -8.06 16.23
C ASN A 240 -3.36 -7.39 14.97
N LEU A 241 -2.52 -6.76 14.16
CA LEU A 241 -2.86 -6.25 12.82
C LEU A 241 -2.63 -7.28 11.70
N GLU A 242 -2.27 -8.52 12.06
CA GLU A 242 -1.87 -9.59 11.15
C GLU A 242 -0.64 -9.23 10.30
N ILE A 243 0.23 -8.37 10.82
CA ILE A 243 1.48 -7.96 10.17
C ILE A 243 2.64 -8.72 10.82
N TYR A 244 3.41 -9.41 9.97
CA TYR A 244 4.58 -10.19 10.36
C TYR A 244 5.81 -9.65 9.65
N PHE A 245 6.93 -9.52 10.37
CA PHE A 245 8.20 -9.09 9.83
C PHE A 245 9.15 -10.28 9.71
N ASP A 246 9.85 -10.34 8.58
CA ASP A 246 10.85 -11.38 8.29
C ASP A 246 12.21 -11.00 8.89
N GLN A 247 12.51 -9.70 8.95
CA GLN A 247 13.79 -9.18 9.43
C GLN A 247 13.59 -7.99 10.37
N PHE A 248 14.39 -7.96 11.45
CA PHE A 248 14.54 -6.82 12.33
C PHE A 248 16.00 -6.36 12.29
N THR A 249 16.24 -5.11 11.89
CA THR A 249 17.57 -4.53 11.75
C THR A 249 17.78 -3.46 12.80
N ASN A 250 18.86 -3.59 13.59
CA ASN A 250 19.20 -2.63 14.63
C ASN A 250 20.30 -1.69 14.13
N GLU A 251 20.07 -0.38 14.24
CA GLU A 251 21.06 0.66 13.91
C GLU A 251 22.43 0.39 14.56
N LYS A 252 22.43 -0.11 15.81
CA LYS A 252 23.64 -0.37 16.59
C LYS A 252 24.63 -1.29 15.87
N THR A 253 24.13 -2.22 15.06
CA THR A 253 24.95 -3.17 14.29
C THR A 253 25.94 -2.45 13.37
N PHE A 254 25.55 -1.34 12.74
CA PHE A 254 26.39 -0.59 11.79
C PHE A 254 27.54 0.19 12.45
N TYR A 255 27.40 0.47 13.75
CA TYR A 255 28.50 0.99 14.56
C TYR A 255 29.44 -0.13 15.00
N GLU A 256 28.89 -1.26 15.46
CA GLU A 256 29.69 -2.37 16.02
C GLU A 256 30.49 -3.13 14.95
N ASN A 257 29.97 -3.24 13.73
CA ASN A 257 30.62 -3.95 12.64
C ASN A 257 31.59 -3.06 11.82
N GLY A 258 31.69 -1.76 12.12
CA GLY A 258 32.57 -0.82 11.43
C GLY A 258 32.08 -0.35 10.05
N ASP A 259 30.82 -0.63 9.66
CA ASP A 259 30.27 -0.18 8.38
C ASP A 259 30.23 1.35 8.28
N ILE A 260 29.88 2.03 9.38
CA ILE A 260 29.89 3.50 9.44
C ILE A 260 31.31 4.05 9.25
N ASP A 261 32.31 3.48 9.92
CA ASP A 261 33.70 3.91 9.77
C ASP A 261 34.20 3.70 8.34
N THR A 262 33.86 2.55 7.75
CA THR A 262 34.20 2.22 6.35
C THR A 262 33.58 3.24 5.40
N PHE A 263 32.29 3.53 5.56
CA PHE A 263 31.57 4.55 4.79
C PHE A 263 32.21 5.94 4.91
N MET A 264 32.52 6.38 6.12
CA MET A 264 33.12 7.70 6.35
C MET A 264 34.53 7.80 5.76
N ASN A 265 35.32 6.72 5.79
CA ASN A 265 36.64 6.68 5.18
C ASN A 265 36.56 6.76 3.65
N GLU A 266 35.65 6.03 3.01
CA GLU A 266 35.46 6.08 1.55
C GLU A 266 35.06 7.47 1.05
N LEU A 267 34.18 8.16 1.79
CA LEU A 267 33.84 9.54 1.49
C LEU A 267 35.05 10.47 1.63
N ARG A 268 35.91 10.24 2.63
CA ARG A 268 37.14 11.03 2.81
C ARG A 268 38.11 10.81 1.65
N ASP A 269 38.31 9.56 1.24
CA ASP A 269 39.21 9.19 0.15
C ASP A 269 38.77 9.78 -1.20
N LYS A 270 37.46 9.96 -1.39
CA LYS A 270 36.87 10.62 -2.56
C LYS A 270 36.76 12.15 -2.43
N ASP A 271 37.29 12.73 -1.36
CA ASP A 271 37.18 14.17 -1.03
C ASP A 271 35.72 14.67 -0.97
N LEU A 272 34.78 13.79 -0.59
CA LEU A 272 33.34 14.09 -0.50
C LEU A 272 32.91 14.57 0.89
N ILE A 273 33.79 14.53 1.89
CA ILE A 273 33.57 15.14 3.21
C ILE A 273 34.70 16.10 3.57
N TYR A 274 34.39 17.09 4.41
CA TYR A 274 35.36 18.08 4.91
C TYR A 274 35.02 18.54 6.33
N GLU A 275 36.01 19.07 7.02
CA GLU A 275 35.84 19.65 8.36
C GLU A 275 35.58 21.16 8.27
N LYS A 276 34.55 21.64 8.98
CA LYS A 276 34.25 23.07 9.14
C LYS A 276 33.50 23.30 10.44
N GLU A 277 33.91 24.31 11.21
CA GLU A 277 33.27 24.68 12.48
C GLU A 277 33.22 23.50 13.49
N ASN A 278 34.30 22.71 13.55
CA ASN A 278 34.42 21.47 14.34
C ASN A 278 33.38 20.39 13.99
N ALA A 279 32.73 20.49 12.84
CA ALA A 279 31.79 19.51 12.33
C ALA A 279 32.30 18.91 11.00
N THR A 280 31.94 17.66 10.73
CA THR A 280 32.19 17.00 9.45
C THR A 280 31.00 17.20 8.52
N TRP A 281 31.24 17.72 7.34
CA TRP A 281 30.26 18.06 6.32
C TRP A 281 30.41 17.19 5.08
N PHE A 282 29.29 16.69 4.56
CA PHE A 282 29.19 16.06 3.25
C PHE A 282 29.00 17.12 2.17
N LYS A 283 29.87 17.08 1.14
CA LYS A 283 29.91 18.01 -0.01
C LYS A 283 28.78 17.75 -1.01
N ALA A 284 27.53 17.73 -0.55
CA ALA A 284 26.36 17.51 -1.40
C ALA A 284 26.26 18.56 -2.53
N SER A 285 26.76 19.78 -2.32
CA SER A 285 26.81 20.84 -3.34
C SER A 285 27.66 20.46 -4.56
N SER A 286 28.75 19.72 -4.36
CA SER A 286 29.59 19.20 -5.46
C SER A 286 28.86 18.18 -6.33
N LEU A 287 27.75 17.64 -5.83
CA LEU A 287 26.89 16.66 -6.49
C LEU A 287 25.59 17.30 -7.03
N GLY A 288 25.54 18.63 -7.10
CA GLY A 288 24.40 19.38 -7.65
C GLY A 288 23.25 19.61 -6.66
N LYS A 289 23.43 19.34 -5.35
CA LYS A 289 22.47 19.75 -4.31
C LYS A 289 22.67 21.22 -3.92
N THR A 290 21.68 21.81 -3.26
CA THR A 290 21.69 23.24 -2.92
C THR A 290 22.60 23.60 -1.75
N GLN A 291 22.86 22.66 -0.84
CA GLN A 291 23.63 22.89 0.37
C GLN A 291 24.34 21.62 0.82
N ASP A 292 25.53 21.79 1.39
CA ASP A 292 26.26 20.73 2.08
C ASP A 292 25.55 20.33 3.38
N LYS A 293 25.78 19.09 3.83
CA LYS A 293 25.02 18.50 4.93
C LYS A 293 25.96 18.09 6.06
N VAL A 294 25.59 18.44 7.29
CA VAL A 294 26.32 17.98 8.48
C VAL A 294 26.14 16.48 8.63
N TYR A 295 27.25 15.75 8.63
CA TYR A 295 27.29 14.31 8.93
C TYR A 295 27.67 14.07 10.37
N ILE A 296 28.70 14.76 10.87
CA ILE A 296 29.09 14.72 12.29
C ILE A 296 28.94 16.13 12.84
N LYS A 297 28.16 16.28 13.92
CA LYS A 297 27.95 17.57 14.58
C LYS A 297 29.23 18.03 15.30
N SER A 298 29.27 19.30 15.69
CA SER A 298 30.34 19.84 16.53
C SER A 298 30.45 19.18 17.91
N SER A 299 29.42 18.45 18.35
CA SER A 299 29.45 17.61 19.55
C SER A 299 30.18 16.28 19.36
N GLY A 300 30.54 15.92 18.12
CA GLY A 300 31.09 14.61 17.76
C GLY A 300 30.03 13.54 17.44
N GLU A 301 28.75 13.84 17.66
CA GLU A 301 27.66 12.90 17.37
C GLU A 301 27.31 12.89 15.87
N PRO A 302 27.04 11.71 15.27
CA PRO A 302 26.52 11.64 13.91
C PRO A 302 25.10 12.21 13.81
N THR A 303 24.77 12.74 12.64
CA THR A 303 23.38 12.97 12.23
C THR A 303 22.80 11.68 11.69
N TYR A 304 21.46 11.56 11.67
CA TYR A 304 20.77 10.35 11.18
C TYR A 304 21.16 9.97 9.73
N ARG A 305 21.66 10.91 8.92
CA ARG A 305 22.13 10.66 7.55
C ARG A 305 23.24 9.61 7.51
N VAL A 306 24.10 9.56 8.52
CA VAL A 306 25.25 8.65 8.57
C VAL A 306 24.79 7.19 8.74
N PRO A 307 24.08 6.81 9.82
CA PRO A 307 23.57 5.45 9.97
C PRO A 307 22.59 5.08 8.84
N ASP A 308 21.74 6.00 8.38
CA ASP A 308 20.82 5.73 7.27
C ASP A 308 21.59 5.36 5.98
N THR A 309 22.70 6.06 5.69
CA THR A 309 23.50 5.75 4.49
C THR A 309 24.25 4.43 4.64
N ALA A 310 24.80 4.14 5.81
CA ALA A 310 25.43 2.84 6.09
C ALA A 310 24.40 1.69 5.97
N TYR A 311 23.19 1.90 6.49
CA TYR A 311 22.09 0.94 6.39
C TYR A 311 21.65 0.70 4.95
N HIS A 312 21.41 1.75 4.15
CA HIS A 312 21.00 1.57 2.75
C HIS A 312 22.12 0.95 1.90
N ARG A 313 23.39 1.18 2.26
CA ARG A 313 24.52 0.47 1.65
C ARG A 313 24.44 -1.03 1.94
N ASP A 314 24.08 -1.44 3.16
CA ASP A 314 23.82 -2.84 3.49
C ASP A 314 22.64 -3.40 2.68
N LYS A 315 21.52 -2.67 2.57
CA LYS A 315 20.37 -3.10 1.74
C LYS A 315 20.77 -3.38 0.30
N ILE A 316 21.60 -2.52 -0.30
CA ILE A 316 22.12 -2.72 -1.66
C ILE A 316 23.03 -3.95 -1.74
N LYS A 317 23.88 -4.20 -0.72
CA LYS A 317 24.75 -5.39 -0.67
C LYS A 317 23.95 -6.70 -0.57
N ARG A 318 22.71 -6.65 -0.06
CA ARG A 318 21.78 -7.80 0.00
C ARG A 318 21.14 -8.15 -1.34
N ASP A 319 21.41 -7.37 -2.41
CA ASP A 319 21.09 -7.68 -3.81
C ASP A 319 19.59 -7.92 -4.09
N TYR A 320 18.72 -7.10 -3.48
CA TYR A 320 17.29 -7.11 -3.79
C TYR A 320 17.01 -6.45 -5.15
N ASP A 321 16.09 -7.02 -5.95
CA ASP A 321 15.68 -6.40 -7.22
C ASP A 321 14.90 -5.09 -7.03
N LEU A 322 14.27 -4.92 -5.86
CA LEU A 322 13.48 -3.75 -5.48
C LEU A 322 13.63 -3.50 -3.97
N ILE A 323 13.90 -2.26 -3.58
CA ILE A 323 13.90 -1.82 -2.18
C ILE A 323 12.83 -0.74 -2.06
N ILE A 324 11.93 -0.89 -1.10
CA ILE A 324 10.86 0.07 -0.80
C ILE A 324 11.01 0.52 0.64
N ASP A 325 11.08 1.83 0.87
CA ASP A 325 11.02 2.39 2.22
C ASP A 325 9.77 3.26 2.37
N VAL A 326 8.99 2.98 3.42
CA VAL A 326 7.73 3.68 3.73
C VAL A 326 7.95 4.67 4.85
N PHE A 327 8.01 5.96 4.49
CA PHE A 327 8.37 7.03 5.42
C PHE A 327 7.27 8.08 5.60
N GLY A 328 7.24 8.68 6.79
CA GLY A 328 6.42 9.85 7.04
C GLY A 328 6.94 11.09 6.30
N ALA A 329 6.06 12.06 6.09
CA ALA A 329 6.38 13.33 5.43
C ALA A 329 7.52 14.13 6.11
N ASP A 330 7.82 13.86 7.38
CA ASP A 330 8.94 14.41 8.15
C ASP A 330 10.32 13.94 7.68
N HIS A 331 10.40 12.86 6.89
CA HIS A 331 11.67 12.34 6.36
C HIS A 331 11.95 12.77 4.91
N ALA A 332 11.04 13.51 4.27
CA ALA A 332 11.10 13.87 2.85
C ALA A 332 12.37 14.66 2.46
N ASP A 333 12.86 15.53 3.34
CA ASP A 333 14.00 16.40 3.05
C ASP A 333 15.36 15.70 3.17
N ALA A 334 15.39 14.55 3.84
CA ALA A 334 16.64 13.98 4.30
C ALA A 334 17.10 12.78 3.49
N TYR A 335 16.16 11.96 3.07
CA TYR A 335 16.42 10.82 2.23
C TYR A 335 17.14 11.15 0.89
N PRO A 336 16.84 12.26 0.20
CA PRO A 336 17.57 12.62 -1.02
C PRO A 336 19.08 12.81 -0.80
N ASP A 337 19.51 13.06 0.44
CA ASP A 337 20.92 13.17 0.81
C ASP A 337 21.58 11.78 0.96
N VAL A 338 20.83 10.78 1.46
CA VAL A 338 21.28 9.38 1.59
C VAL A 338 21.54 8.78 0.20
N ILE A 339 20.59 8.95 -0.72
CA ILE A 339 20.74 8.45 -2.10
C ILE A 339 21.91 9.12 -2.83
N ALA A 340 22.05 10.44 -2.67
CA ALA A 340 23.16 11.16 -3.29
C ALA A 340 24.53 10.68 -2.80
N ALA A 341 24.65 10.31 -1.51
CA ALA A 341 25.88 9.76 -0.96
C ALA A 341 26.20 8.38 -1.54
N LEU A 342 25.22 7.50 -1.66
CA LEU A 342 25.39 6.18 -2.26
C LEU A 342 25.78 6.26 -3.74
N GLU A 343 25.13 7.14 -4.51
CA GLU A 343 25.44 7.40 -5.92
C GLU A 343 26.87 7.93 -6.09
N ALA A 344 27.30 8.87 -5.24
CA ALA A 344 28.67 9.40 -5.27
C ALA A 344 29.72 8.33 -4.92
N LEU A 345 29.34 7.35 -4.10
CA LEU A 345 30.16 6.17 -3.82
C LEU A 345 30.16 5.17 -4.99
N GLY A 346 29.29 5.32 -5.98
CA GLY A 346 29.21 4.48 -7.18
C GLY A 346 28.18 3.34 -7.06
N HIS A 347 27.30 3.39 -6.07
CA HIS A 347 26.23 2.41 -5.92
C HIS A 347 25.05 2.72 -6.84
N ASN A 348 24.40 1.66 -7.36
CA ASN A 348 23.14 1.79 -8.09
C ASN A 348 21.99 1.96 -7.10
N THR A 349 21.17 3.00 -7.28
CA THR A 349 20.04 3.36 -6.41
C THR A 349 18.69 3.32 -7.15
N ASN A 350 18.66 3.01 -8.45
CA ASN A 350 17.45 3.09 -9.28
C ASN A 350 16.32 2.14 -8.84
N HIS A 351 16.70 1.06 -8.16
CA HIS A 351 15.82 0.04 -7.62
C HIS A 351 15.29 0.39 -6.22
N ILE A 352 15.68 1.52 -5.64
CA ILE A 352 15.15 2.00 -4.36
C ILE A 352 13.98 2.95 -4.62
N LYS A 353 12.85 2.73 -3.94
CA LYS A 353 11.61 3.50 -4.08
C LYS A 353 11.17 4.00 -2.70
N ILE A 354 10.93 5.30 -2.60
CA ILE A 354 10.41 5.91 -1.38
C ILE A 354 8.95 6.24 -1.51
N LEU A 355 8.18 5.71 -0.55
CA LEU A 355 6.77 6.00 -0.38
C LEU A 355 6.61 6.94 0.80
N ILE A 356 6.29 8.20 0.51
CA ILE A 356 6.09 9.23 1.53
C ILE A 356 4.60 9.36 1.84
N TYR A 357 4.20 9.05 3.07
CA TYR A 357 2.83 9.23 3.52
C TYR A 357 2.65 10.48 4.40
N GLN A 358 1.48 11.10 4.30
CA GLN A 358 1.12 12.27 5.09
C GLN A 358 0.53 11.91 6.46
N PHE A 359 0.57 12.86 7.40
CA PHE A 359 0.07 12.65 8.76
C PHE A 359 -1.42 12.31 8.85
N VAL A 360 -1.75 11.56 9.90
CA VAL A 360 -3.11 11.20 10.30
C VAL A 360 -3.63 12.20 11.33
N THR A 361 -4.88 12.64 11.15
CA THR A 361 -5.64 13.38 12.16
C THR A 361 -6.85 12.54 12.58
N LEU A 362 -7.03 12.32 13.88
CA LEU A 362 -8.25 11.70 14.40
C LEU A 362 -9.36 12.74 14.56
N LEU A 363 -10.54 12.42 14.05
CA LEU A 363 -11.75 13.23 14.20
C LEU A 363 -12.81 12.48 15.02
N ARG A 364 -13.50 13.19 15.90
CA ARG A 364 -14.73 12.75 16.58
C ARG A 364 -15.70 13.92 16.63
N ASP A 365 -16.95 13.69 16.26
CA ASP A 365 -17.98 14.70 16.05
C ASP A 365 -17.52 15.83 15.11
N GLY A 366 -16.71 15.49 14.11
CA GLY A 366 -16.09 16.45 13.17
C GLY A 366 -15.00 17.34 13.78
N GLN A 367 -14.59 17.12 15.03
CA GLN A 367 -13.56 17.89 15.72
C GLN A 367 -12.28 17.07 15.91
N LYS A 368 -11.12 17.75 15.85
CA LYS A 368 -9.82 17.11 16.07
C LYS A 368 -9.69 16.62 17.51
N VAL A 369 -9.40 15.34 17.68
CA VAL A 369 -9.03 14.78 18.98
C VAL A 369 -7.66 15.34 19.36
N LYS A 370 -7.53 15.98 20.53
CA LYS A 370 -6.24 16.49 21.03
C LYS A 370 -5.34 15.30 21.35
N MET A 371 -4.16 15.25 20.72
CA MET A 371 -3.14 14.25 21.02
C MET A 371 -1.97 14.90 21.79
N SER A 372 -1.58 14.31 22.93
CA SER A 372 -0.35 14.65 23.66
C SER A 372 0.49 13.40 23.86
N THR A 373 1.67 13.36 23.24
CA THR A 373 2.62 12.24 23.34
C THR A 373 3.24 12.08 24.74
N ARG A 374 3.12 13.09 25.62
CA ARG A 374 3.81 13.13 26.92
C ARG A 374 2.89 13.18 28.15
N LYS A 375 1.62 13.60 27.99
CA LYS A 375 0.65 13.72 29.09
C LYS A 375 -0.34 12.55 29.17
N ALA A 376 0.00 11.40 28.60
CA ALA A 376 -0.89 10.22 28.49
C ALA A 376 -2.15 10.40 27.61
N ASP A 377 -2.32 11.52 26.91
CA ASP A 377 -3.44 11.74 25.96
C ASP A 377 -3.08 11.37 24.51
N PHE A 378 -2.41 10.25 24.25
CA PHE A 378 -2.23 9.76 22.87
C PHE A 378 -3.08 8.52 22.68
N VAL A 379 -3.74 8.42 21.51
CA VAL A 379 -4.47 7.21 21.15
C VAL A 379 -3.46 6.20 20.63
N SER A 380 -3.29 5.09 21.36
CA SER A 380 -2.44 4.01 20.89
C SER A 380 -3.12 3.27 19.72
N LEU A 381 -2.32 2.57 18.94
CA LEU A 381 -2.83 1.73 17.86
C LEU A 381 -3.71 0.61 18.39
N ASP A 382 -3.35 0.01 19.53
CA ASP A 382 -4.14 -1.03 20.20
C ASP A 382 -5.52 -0.49 20.60
N ASP A 383 -5.58 0.72 21.22
CA ASP A 383 -6.86 1.33 21.61
C ASP A 383 -7.78 1.60 20.41
N LEU A 384 -7.19 1.93 19.26
CA LEU A 384 -7.95 2.14 18.03
C LEU A 384 -8.50 0.82 17.50
N ILE A 385 -7.69 -0.24 17.48
CA ILE A 385 -8.12 -1.58 17.06
C ILE A 385 -9.24 -2.09 17.97
N ASP A 386 -9.12 -1.94 19.29
CA ASP A 386 -10.14 -2.36 20.25
C ASP A 386 -11.46 -1.60 20.07
N GLN A 387 -11.40 -0.34 19.65
CA GLN A 387 -12.59 0.49 19.44
C GLN A 387 -13.36 0.16 18.15
N VAL A 388 -12.65 -0.03 17.02
CA VAL A 388 -13.30 -0.11 15.70
C VAL A 388 -13.07 -1.42 14.94
N GLY A 389 -12.18 -2.28 15.43
CA GLY A 389 -11.82 -3.55 14.82
C GLY A 389 -10.73 -3.44 13.74
N ILE A 390 -10.01 -4.56 13.55
CA ILE A 390 -8.87 -4.66 12.64
C ILE A 390 -9.20 -4.22 11.21
N ASP A 391 -10.25 -4.78 10.60
CA ASP A 391 -10.60 -4.51 9.20
C ASP A 391 -10.87 -3.03 8.93
N VAL A 392 -11.50 -2.35 9.89
CA VAL A 392 -11.76 -0.91 9.82
C VAL A 392 -10.47 -0.13 9.86
N VAL A 393 -9.57 -0.43 10.81
CA VAL A 393 -8.24 0.21 10.89
C VAL A 393 -7.46 0.00 9.60
N ARG A 394 -7.40 -1.24 9.10
CA ARG A 394 -6.74 -1.60 7.84
C ARG A 394 -7.27 -0.80 6.66
N TYR A 395 -8.56 -0.82 6.45
CA TYR A 395 -9.16 -0.16 5.30
C TYR A 395 -9.10 1.38 5.38
N PHE A 396 -9.35 1.97 6.55
CA PHE A 396 -9.41 3.43 6.70
C PHE A 396 -8.05 4.10 6.46
N PHE A 397 -6.93 3.42 6.79
CA PHE A 397 -5.59 3.97 6.54
C PHE A 397 -5.19 3.99 5.05
N ILE A 398 -5.85 3.18 4.22
CA ILE A 398 -5.51 3.01 2.79
C ILE A 398 -6.61 3.46 1.82
N MET A 399 -7.81 3.80 2.30
CA MET A 399 -8.90 4.30 1.43
C MET A 399 -8.65 5.70 0.87
N ARG A 400 -7.58 6.38 1.31
CA ARG A 400 -7.08 7.66 0.80
C ARG A 400 -5.63 7.51 0.36
N SER A 401 -5.24 8.28 -0.65
CA SER A 401 -3.87 8.27 -1.15
C SER A 401 -2.88 8.58 -0.03
N MET A 402 -1.76 7.86 -0.02
CA MET A 402 -0.67 8.07 0.93
C MET A 402 -0.19 9.54 0.94
N ASN A 403 -0.20 10.19 -0.21
CA ASN A 403 0.24 11.57 -0.41
C ASN A 403 -0.73 12.63 0.12
N SER A 404 -1.88 12.22 0.67
CA SER A 404 -2.89 13.12 1.24
C SER A 404 -2.98 12.98 2.75
N HIS A 405 -3.14 14.12 3.45
CA HIS A 405 -3.52 14.11 4.85
C HIS A 405 -4.77 13.25 5.04
N LEU A 406 -4.73 12.37 6.02
CA LEU A 406 -5.84 11.47 6.31
C LEU A 406 -6.56 11.94 7.57
N ASP A 407 -7.82 12.31 7.40
CA ASP A 407 -8.74 12.47 8.51
C ASP A 407 -9.39 11.11 8.79
N PHE A 408 -9.04 10.52 9.93
CA PHE A 408 -9.63 9.28 10.42
C PHE A 408 -10.83 9.64 11.29
N ASP A 409 -12.02 9.50 10.71
CA ASP A 409 -13.30 9.77 11.37
C ASP A 409 -13.70 8.57 12.25
N LEU A 410 -13.64 8.75 13.58
CA LEU A 410 -13.94 7.70 14.56
C LEU A 410 -15.43 7.33 14.61
N ASP A 411 -16.32 8.27 14.27
CA ASP A 411 -17.76 8.00 14.26
C ASP A 411 -18.12 7.16 13.04
N LEU A 412 -17.57 7.51 11.87
CA LEU A 412 -17.71 6.71 10.66
C LEU A 412 -17.08 5.31 10.81
N ALA A 413 -15.93 5.23 11.48
CA ALA A 413 -15.24 3.97 11.73
C ALA A 413 -16.02 3.04 12.68
N SER A 414 -16.78 3.61 13.62
CA SER A 414 -17.60 2.83 14.57
C SER A 414 -18.99 2.48 14.03
N ASP A 415 -19.41 3.09 12.93
CA ASP A 415 -20.71 2.85 12.30
C ASP A 415 -20.77 1.43 11.70
N GLN A 416 -21.84 0.68 11.99
CA GLN A 416 -22.05 -0.71 11.53
C GLN A 416 -23.07 -0.80 10.37
N SER A 417 -23.37 0.31 9.72
CA SER A 417 -24.26 0.40 8.57
C SER A 417 -23.49 0.50 7.25
N ASP A 418 -24.21 0.69 6.15
CA ASP A 418 -23.66 0.88 4.81
C ASP A 418 -22.88 2.20 4.63
N LYS A 419 -22.93 3.09 5.63
CA LYS A 419 -22.08 4.29 5.68
C LYS A 419 -20.60 3.93 5.87
N ASN A 420 -20.32 2.92 6.69
CA ASN A 420 -18.95 2.49 6.91
C ASN A 420 -18.47 1.69 5.68
N PRO A 421 -17.39 2.14 5.00
CA PRO A 421 -16.95 1.52 3.77
C PRO A 421 -16.51 0.06 3.95
N VAL A 422 -16.07 -0.35 5.14
CA VAL A 422 -15.71 -1.76 5.40
C VAL A 422 -16.95 -2.63 5.51
N TYR A 423 -17.92 -2.21 6.31
CA TYR A 423 -19.20 -2.91 6.42
C TYR A 423 -19.90 -3.00 5.06
N TYR A 424 -19.84 -1.94 4.25
CA TYR A 424 -20.36 -1.97 2.88
C TYR A 424 -19.74 -3.07 2.01
N LEU A 425 -18.41 -3.20 2.04
CA LEU A 425 -17.67 -4.22 1.28
C LEU A 425 -17.97 -5.63 1.78
N GLN A 426 -17.83 -5.84 3.09
CA GLN A 426 -18.00 -7.15 3.71
C GLN A 426 -19.45 -7.62 3.57
N TYR A 427 -20.41 -6.71 3.64
CA TYR A 427 -21.83 -7.03 3.47
C TYR A 427 -22.13 -7.47 2.04
N ALA A 428 -21.48 -6.86 1.03
CA ALA A 428 -21.57 -7.33 -0.35
C ALA A 428 -21.07 -8.78 -0.48
N HIS A 429 -19.94 -9.11 0.14
CA HIS A 429 -19.40 -10.47 0.15
C HIS A 429 -20.30 -11.47 0.89
N ALA A 430 -20.75 -11.15 2.11
CA ALA A 430 -21.65 -11.99 2.89
C ALA A 430 -22.99 -12.24 2.16
N ARG A 431 -23.54 -11.21 1.51
CA ARG A 431 -24.74 -11.34 0.67
C ARG A 431 -24.51 -12.28 -0.50
N ILE A 432 -23.36 -12.20 -1.17
CA ILE A 432 -22.98 -13.12 -2.24
C ILE A 432 -22.95 -14.57 -1.73
N CYS A 433 -22.32 -14.80 -0.57
CA CYS A 433 -22.28 -16.12 0.07
C CYS A 433 -23.68 -16.66 0.36
N ASN A 434 -24.57 -15.83 0.90
CA ASN A 434 -25.96 -16.21 1.17
C ASN A 434 -26.74 -16.56 -0.10
N ILE A 435 -26.55 -15.81 -1.19
CA ILE A 435 -27.18 -16.12 -2.50
C ILE A 435 -26.71 -17.50 -3.00
N ILE A 436 -25.41 -17.77 -2.91
CA ILE A 436 -24.83 -19.05 -3.35
C ILE A 436 -25.36 -20.21 -2.49
N SER A 437 -25.41 -20.03 -1.16
CA SER A 437 -25.98 -21.03 -0.24
C SER A 437 -27.41 -21.36 -0.62
N ARG A 438 -28.26 -20.34 -0.79
CA ARG A 438 -29.67 -20.52 -1.17
C ARG A 438 -29.83 -21.20 -2.53
N ALA A 439 -28.96 -20.91 -3.48
CA ALA A 439 -28.98 -21.57 -4.79
C ALA A 439 -28.65 -23.06 -4.68
N ASN A 440 -27.66 -23.43 -3.86
CA ASN A 440 -27.30 -24.83 -3.61
C ASN A 440 -28.45 -25.59 -2.91
N ASP A 441 -29.12 -24.98 -1.94
CA ASP A 441 -30.27 -25.57 -1.23
C ASP A 441 -31.46 -25.88 -2.17
N LEU A 442 -31.57 -25.11 -3.26
CA LEU A 442 -32.59 -25.27 -4.30
C LEU A 442 -32.11 -26.11 -5.49
N GLU A 443 -30.97 -26.80 -5.36
CA GLU A 443 -30.35 -27.63 -6.40
C GLU A 443 -29.96 -26.86 -7.69
N PHE A 444 -29.84 -25.52 -7.61
CA PHE A 444 -29.25 -24.68 -8.68
C PHE A 444 -27.72 -24.67 -8.62
N ALA A 445 -27.10 -25.79 -8.22
CA ALA A 445 -25.65 -25.89 -8.14
C ALA A 445 -25.05 -25.59 -9.52
N LEU A 446 -24.08 -24.67 -9.52
CA LEU A 446 -23.35 -24.31 -10.73
C LEU A 446 -22.45 -25.48 -11.15
N ASP A 447 -22.78 -26.07 -12.29
CA ASP A 447 -21.89 -26.92 -13.07
C ASP A 447 -21.07 -26.04 -14.05
N ASP A 448 -20.05 -26.61 -14.68
CA ASP A 448 -19.24 -25.93 -15.72
C ASP A 448 -20.06 -25.62 -17.00
N GLY A 449 -21.34 -25.97 -17.03
CA GLY A 449 -22.21 -25.98 -18.20
C GLY A 449 -23.09 -24.74 -18.42
N PHE A 450 -22.94 -23.67 -17.63
CA PHE A 450 -23.76 -22.46 -17.83
C PHE A 450 -23.50 -21.78 -19.18
N ASP A 451 -24.57 -21.28 -19.82
CA ASP A 451 -24.49 -20.49 -21.05
C ASP A 451 -24.57 -18.98 -20.75
N PRO A 452 -23.46 -18.23 -20.84
CA PRO A 452 -23.47 -16.81 -20.52
C PRO A 452 -24.28 -15.95 -21.51
N SER A 453 -24.75 -16.49 -22.64
CA SER A 453 -25.62 -15.78 -23.59
C SER A 453 -26.97 -15.33 -23.02
N TYR A 454 -27.36 -15.93 -21.89
CA TYR A 454 -28.54 -15.55 -21.11
C TYR A 454 -28.36 -14.22 -20.36
N LEU A 455 -27.14 -13.73 -20.18
CA LEU A 455 -26.83 -12.46 -19.50
C LEU A 455 -27.00 -11.27 -20.45
N ARG A 456 -28.22 -10.71 -20.50
CA ARG A 456 -28.62 -9.66 -21.46
C ARG A 456 -29.00 -8.34 -20.82
N HIS A 457 -29.14 -8.29 -19.50
CA HIS A 457 -29.53 -7.08 -18.79
C HIS A 457 -28.35 -6.11 -18.69
N ASP A 458 -28.59 -4.81 -18.83
CA ASP A 458 -27.53 -3.79 -18.79
C ASP A 458 -26.71 -3.85 -17.50
N GLU A 459 -27.35 -4.03 -16.34
CA GLU A 459 -26.65 -4.17 -15.05
C GLU A 459 -25.78 -5.44 -14.95
N GLU A 460 -26.12 -6.54 -15.65
CA GLU A 460 -25.24 -7.72 -15.73
C GLU A 460 -23.97 -7.38 -16.51
N LEU A 461 -24.13 -6.75 -17.68
CA LEU A 461 -23.01 -6.34 -18.52
C LEU A 461 -22.16 -5.25 -17.86
N ASN A 462 -22.78 -4.30 -17.16
CA ASN A 462 -22.08 -3.22 -16.44
C ASN A 462 -21.21 -3.77 -15.30
N LEU A 463 -21.67 -4.82 -14.61
CA LEU A 463 -20.90 -5.51 -13.59
C LEU A 463 -19.74 -6.31 -14.23
N LEU A 464 -20.01 -7.10 -15.28
CA LEU A 464 -18.97 -7.88 -15.98
C LEU A 464 -17.86 -7.00 -16.53
N LYS A 465 -18.21 -5.92 -17.23
CA LYS A 465 -17.24 -4.97 -17.81
C LYS A 465 -16.31 -4.40 -16.75
N TYR A 466 -16.79 -4.23 -15.53
CA TYR A 466 -15.97 -3.75 -14.43
C TYR A 466 -15.10 -4.87 -13.83
N MET A 467 -15.65 -6.06 -13.62
CA MET A 467 -14.95 -7.24 -13.10
C MET A 467 -13.74 -7.66 -13.95
N VAL A 468 -13.85 -7.56 -15.27
CA VAL A 468 -12.77 -7.89 -16.23
C VAL A 468 -11.55 -6.97 -16.06
N ARG A 469 -11.72 -5.82 -15.40
CA ARG A 469 -10.67 -4.84 -15.16
C ARG A 469 -9.92 -5.05 -13.85
N PHE A 470 -10.30 -6.00 -13.00
CA PHE A 470 -9.57 -6.25 -11.76
C PHE A 470 -8.04 -6.41 -11.96
N PRO A 471 -7.54 -7.20 -12.93
CA PRO A 471 -6.10 -7.31 -13.17
C PRO A 471 -5.45 -5.98 -13.60
N GLU A 472 -6.19 -5.09 -14.29
CA GLU A 472 -5.71 -3.75 -14.64
C GLU A 472 -5.54 -2.88 -13.38
N PHE A 473 -6.51 -2.89 -12.47
CA PHE A 473 -6.42 -2.12 -11.22
C PHE A 473 -5.32 -2.64 -10.28
N VAL A 474 -5.09 -3.95 -10.28
CA VAL A 474 -3.95 -4.56 -9.57
C VAL A 474 -2.61 -4.12 -10.16
N ASN A 475 -2.49 -4.07 -11.49
CA ASN A 475 -1.30 -3.54 -12.14
C ASN A 475 -1.10 -2.05 -11.85
N ILE A 476 -2.16 -1.24 -11.86
CA ILE A 476 -2.10 0.19 -11.50
C ILE A 476 -1.66 0.37 -10.04
N ALA A 477 -2.15 -0.47 -9.12
CA ALA A 477 -1.74 -0.43 -7.72
C ALA A 477 -0.25 -0.78 -7.57
N TYR A 478 0.27 -1.73 -8.34
CA TYR A 478 1.69 -2.07 -8.39
C TYR A 478 2.55 -0.95 -8.98
N GLU A 479 2.19 -0.42 -10.16
CA GLU A 479 2.96 0.62 -10.85
C GLU A 479 3.13 1.88 -10.01
N ASN A 480 2.10 2.22 -9.23
CA ASN A 480 2.10 3.40 -8.37
C ASN A 480 2.42 3.10 -6.90
N LEU A 481 2.55 1.81 -6.55
CA LEU A 481 2.65 1.31 -5.17
C LEU A 481 1.59 1.94 -4.24
N GLU A 482 0.37 2.14 -4.75
CA GLU A 482 -0.70 2.88 -4.09
C GLU A 482 -1.90 1.97 -3.78
N PRO A 483 -2.03 1.49 -2.52
CA PRO A 483 -3.12 0.64 -2.05
C PRO A 483 -4.53 1.19 -2.31
N GLN A 484 -4.69 2.51 -2.33
CA GLN A 484 -6.00 3.15 -2.53
C GLN A 484 -6.67 2.69 -3.83
N ASN A 485 -5.89 2.37 -4.87
CA ASN A 485 -6.43 1.92 -6.15
C ASN A 485 -7.27 0.64 -6.02
N ILE A 486 -6.85 -0.30 -5.18
CA ILE A 486 -7.60 -1.53 -4.90
C ILE A 486 -8.83 -1.21 -4.04
N ALA A 487 -8.68 -0.42 -2.98
CA ALA A 487 -9.78 -0.03 -2.11
C ALA A 487 -10.93 0.62 -2.89
N ASN A 488 -10.62 1.62 -3.72
CA ASN A 488 -11.60 2.29 -4.58
C ASN A 488 -12.22 1.34 -5.61
N TYR A 489 -11.43 0.42 -6.18
CA TYR A 489 -11.95 -0.57 -7.11
C TYR A 489 -13.02 -1.44 -6.45
N LEU A 490 -12.75 -1.95 -5.24
CA LEU A 490 -13.67 -2.84 -4.54
C LEU A 490 -14.95 -2.12 -4.11
N GLN A 491 -14.88 -0.86 -3.70
CA GLN A 491 -16.08 -0.06 -3.39
C GLN A 491 -17.00 0.04 -4.60
N GLU A 492 -16.44 0.40 -5.75
CA GLU A 492 -17.21 0.53 -6.99
C GLU A 492 -17.72 -0.84 -7.48
N LEU A 493 -16.96 -1.93 -7.27
CA LEU A 493 -17.42 -3.28 -7.58
C LEU A 493 -18.62 -3.67 -6.72
N SER A 494 -18.56 -3.43 -5.41
CA SER A 494 -19.67 -3.68 -4.48
C SER A 494 -20.90 -2.84 -4.82
N ALA A 495 -20.72 -1.57 -5.21
CA ALA A 495 -21.81 -0.71 -5.65
C ALA A 495 -22.49 -1.23 -6.93
N ARG A 496 -21.71 -1.70 -7.90
CA ARG A 496 -22.23 -2.32 -9.14
C ARG A 496 -22.92 -3.65 -8.83
N PHE A 497 -22.37 -4.44 -7.93
CA PHE A 497 -23.00 -5.68 -7.49
C PHE A 497 -24.37 -5.43 -6.84
N HIS A 498 -24.49 -4.41 -5.99
CA HIS A 498 -25.78 -4.05 -5.40
C HIS A 498 -26.80 -3.56 -6.43
N LYS A 499 -26.39 -2.79 -7.44
CA LYS A 499 -27.27 -2.41 -8.55
C LYS A 499 -27.74 -3.61 -9.35
N PHE A 500 -26.82 -4.52 -9.72
CA PHE A 500 -27.15 -5.79 -10.35
C PHE A 500 -28.16 -6.58 -9.51
N TYR A 501 -27.90 -6.77 -8.22
CA TYR A 501 -28.77 -7.55 -7.34
C TYR A 501 -30.19 -6.96 -7.22
N ASN A 502 -30.29 -5.63 -7.14
CA ASN A 502 -31.57 -4.94 -7.05
C ASN A 502 -32.38 -5.02 -8.35
N SER A 503 -31.73 -5.00 -9.52
CA SER A 503 -32.39 -5.03 -10.82
C SER A 503 -32.60 -6.45 -11.39
N CYS A 504 -31.76 -7.41 -11.00
CA CYS A 504 -31.71 -8.74 -11.57
C CYS A 504 -31.88 -9.80 -10.47
N ARG A 505 -33.09 -10.37 -10.37
CA ARG A 505 -33.32 -11.52 -9.49
C ARG A 505 -32.43 -12.70 -9.93
N VAL A 506 -31.57 -13.18 -9.03
CA VAL A 506 -30.59 -14.25 -9.36
C VAL A 506 -31.29 -15.59 -9.58
N ILE A 507 -32.12 -16.03 -8.62
CA ILE A 507 -32.86 -17.29 -8.70
C ILE A 507 -34.25 -17.01 -9.24
N THR A 508 -34.52 -17.51 -10.44
CA THR A 508 -35.76 -17.30 -11.20
C THR A 508 -36.35 -18.63 -11.65
N ASP A 509 -37.54 -18.60 -12.27
CA ASP A 509 -38.17 -19.79 -12.83
C ASP A 509 -37.44 -20.28 -14.11
N ASN A 510 -36.52 -19.49 -14.66
CA ASN A 510 -35.64 -19.89 -15.76
C ASN A 510 -34.32 -20.43 -15.20
N MET A 511 -34.12 -21.74 -15.34
CA MET A 511 -32.94 -22.46 -14.86
C MET A 511 -31.63 -21.94 -15.48
N GLU A 512 -31.56 -21.80 -16.80
CA GLU A 512 -30.35 -21.38 -17.52
C GLU A 512 -29.94 -19.93 -17.19
N LEU A 513 -30.93 -19.04 -17.09
CA LEU A 513 -30.68 -17.67 -16.63
C LEU A 513 -30.17 -17.65 -15.19
N SER A 514 -30.75 -18.47 -14.31
CA SER A 514 -30.34 -18.55 -12.90
C SER A 514 -28.93 -19.08 -12.75
N LYS A 515 -28.55 -20.14 -13.49
CA LYS A 515 -27.18 -20.65 -13.55
C LYS A 515 -26.19 -19.57 -14.01
N SER A 516 -26.54 -18.83 -15.06
CA SER A 516 -25.70 -17.76 -15.61
C SER A 516 -25.53 -16.58 -14.64
N ARG A 517 -26.61 -16.18 -13.97
CA ARG A 517 -26.58 -15.14 -12.93
C ARG A 517 -25.82 -15.59 -11.68
N LEU A 518 -25.90 -16.87 -11.34
CA LEU A 518 -25.09 -17.42 -10.27
C LEU A 518 -23.59 -17.40 -10.64
N ALA A 519 -23.26 -17.53 -11.94
CA ALA A 519 -21.86 -17.57 -12.39
C ALA A 519 -21.19 -16.20 -12.21
N ILE A 520 -21.88 -15.12 -12.58
CA ILE A 520 -21.42 -13.75 -12.31
C ILE A 520 -21.34 -13.46 -10.81
N VAL A 521 -22.29 -13.97 -10.00
CA VAL A 521 -22.25 -13.85 -8.52
C VAL A 521 -21.02 -14.54 -7.93
N LYS A 522 -20.71 -15.78 -8.36
CA LYS A 522 -19.50 -16.49 -7.93
C LYS A 522 -18.22 -15.79 -8.39
N ALA A 523 -18.19 -15.29 -9.63
CA ALA A 523 -17.05 -14.54 -10.13
C ALA A 523 -16.84 -13.22 -9.33
N ALA A 524 -17.91 -12.55 -8.91
CA ALA A 524 -17.82 -11.38 -8.02
C ALA A 524 -17.30 -11.76 -6.63
N LYS A 525 -17.71 -12.92 -6.07
CA LYS A 525 -17.15 -13.46 -4.81
C LYS A 525 -15.63 -13.56 -4.89
N ILE A 526 -15.13 -14.19 -5.95
CA ILE A 526 -13.69 -14.41 -6.18
C ILE A 526 -12.94 -13.09 -6.20
N ILE A 527 -13.41 -12.10 -6.96
CA ILE A 527 -12.73 -10.80 -7.07
C ILE A 527 -12.74 -10.06 -5.74
N LEU A 528 -13.86 -10.04 -5.02
CA LEU A 528 -13.92 -9.41 -3.69
C LEU A 528 -12.97 -10.10 -2.71
N ALA A 529 -12.98 -11.43 -2.64
CA ALA A 529 -12.09 -12.18 -1.76
C ALA A 529 -10.61 -11.94 -2.11
N ASN A 530 -10.24 -11.94 -3.39
CA ASN A 530 -8.87 -11.65 -3.84
C ASN A 530 -8.47 -10.21 -3.48
N GLY A 531 -9.35 -9.24 -3.70
CA GLY A 531 -9.11 -7.85 -3.33
C GLY A 531 -8.97 -7.65 -1.82
N PHE A 532 -9.81 -8.30 -1.01
CA PHE A 532 -9.73 -8.26 0.45
C PHE A 532 -8.43 -8.85 0.95
N ASN A 533 -7.97 -9.96 0.36
CA ASN A 533 -6.66 -10.55 0.66
C ASN A 533 -5.52 -9.56 0.39
N ILE A 534 -5.51 -8.87 -0.77
CA ILE A 534 -4.50 -7.83 -1.06
C ILE A 534 -4.50 -6.73 0.01
N LEU A 535 -5.68 -6.24 0.42
CA LEU A 535 -5.82 -5.21 1.46
C LEU A 535 -5.54 -5.74 2.89
N GLY A 536 -5.47 -7.06 3.06
CA GLY A 536 -5.38 -7.74 4.34
C GLY A 536 -6.63 -7.60 5.22
N ILE A 537 -7.82 -7.47 4.63
CA ILE A 537 -9.09 -7.42 5.40
C ILE A 537 -9.86 -8.74 5.27
N SER A 538 -10.73 -9.02 6.24
CA SER A 538 -11.51 -10.26 6.25
C SER A 538 -12.65 -10.28 5.23
N ALA A 539 -13.00 -11.48 4.77
CA ALA A 539 -14.07 -11.77 3.82
C ALA A 539 -15.19 -12.59 4.48
N PRO A 540 -15.99 -12.00 5.39
CA PRO A 540 -16.98 -12.75 6.15
C PRO A 540 -18.03 -13.37 5.24
N GLU A 541 -18.39 -14.63 5.49
CA GLU A 541 -19.47 -15.30 4.76
C GLU A 541 -20.87 -14.93 5.29
N ARG A 542 -20.92 -14.33 6.49
CA ARG A 542 -22.14 -13.86 7.17
C ARG A 542 -21.82 -12.59 7.96
N MET A 543 -22.74 -11.63 7.96
CA MET A 543 -22.69 -10.39 8.74
C MET A 543 -24.04 -10.10 9.36
#